data_AF-A0A7K0TP74-F1
#
_entry.id   AF-A0A7K0TP74-F1
#
_cell.length_a   1.000
_cell.length_b   1.000
_cell.length_c   1.000
_cell.angle_alpha   90.00
_cell.angle_beta   90.00
_cell.angle_gamma   90.00
#
_symmetry.space_group_name_H-M   'P 1'
#
loop_
_entity.id
_entity.type
_entity.pdbx_description
1 polymer ?
#
loop_
_entity_poly.entity_id
_entity_poly.type
_entity_poly.pdbx_seq_one_letter_code
_entity_poly.pdbx_strand_id
1 'polypeptide(L)'
;MSLARPFTTPRPGSYAIAPPPVKRRTAGHLQLPRGPRPLIPPALLLKFQRDTPAFLLNLRDTYGDSSSFFLAGQLFIGLFSPAMVYEVTIAQQSSFVKGVGFARMRKVLGEGLLTNEEPIHMRHRRMMQPPFQKSRLDGYAILMTDLTTSQIGAWGDDEVVLLAPAMMRLTLSIVSETLFGTDALRF
;
A
#
# COMPACT_ATOMS: atom_id res chain seq x y z
N MET A 1 3.81 -36.84 -19.78
CA MET A 1 2.87 -35.80 -19.27
C MET A 1 3.63 -34.49 -19.19
N SER A 2 3.25 -33.52 -20.02
CA SER A 2 3.93 -32.22 -20.11
C SER A 2 3.66 -31.40 -18.85
N LEU A 3 4.70 -31.04 -18.11
CA LEU A 3 4.67 -30.04 -17.03
C LEU A 3 4.45 -28.66 -17.67
N ALA A 4 3.23 -28.41 -18.16
CA ALA A 4 2.81 -27.07 -18.53
C ALA A 4 2.82 -26.23 -17.25
N ARG A 5 3.90 -25.45 -17.06
CA ARG A 5 3.96 -24.46 -15.98
C ARG A 5 2.69 -23.62 -16.11
N PRO A 6 1.80 -23.60 -15.10
CA PRO A 6 0.48 -22.98 -15.24
C PRO A 6 0.57 -21.50 -15.61
N PHE A 7 1.73 -20.86 -15.40
CA PHE A 7 1.97 -19.49 -15.78
C PHE A 7 3.39 -19.24 -16.29
N THR A 8 3.59 -19.18 -17.61
CA THR A 8 4.77 -18.57 -18.23
C THR A 8 4.45 -17.12 -18.58
N THR A 9 4.84 -16.18 -17.71
CA THR A 9 4.69 -14.75 -17.99
C THR A 9 6.02 -14.20 -18.50
N PRO A 10 6.15 -13.88 -19.80
CA PRO A 10 7.32 -13.15 -20.27
C PRO A 10 7.41 -11.84 -19.50
N ARG A 11 8.59 -11.51 -18.97
CA ARG A 11 8.83 -10.17 -18.42
C ARG A 11 8.65 -9.16 -19.57
N PRO A 12 7.96 -8.03 -19.36
CA PRO A 12 7.90 -7.00 -20.38
C PRO A 12 9.31 -6.48 -20.69
N GLY A 13 9.52 -5.98 -21.91
CA GLY A 13 10.78 -5.31 -22.27
C GLY A 13 11.00 -3.99 -21.52
N SER A 14 9.93 -3.36 -21.01
CA SER A 14 10.00 -2.18 -20.15
C SER A 14 8.75 -2.05 -19.27
N TYR A 15 8.89 -1.39 -18.11
CA TYR A 15 7.79 -1.11 -17.19
C TYR A 15 7.33 0.33 -17.32
N ALA A 16 6.04 0.58 -17.07
CA ALA A 16 5.51 1.93 -16.98
C ALA A 16 6.31 2.73 -15.94
N ILE A 17 6.87 3.85 -16.40
CA ILE A 17 7.63 4.79 -15.60
C ILE A 17 6.65 5.86 -15.13
N ALA A 18 6.70 6.19 -13.84
CA ALA A 18 5.91 7.31 -13.33
C ALA A 18 6.29 8.59 -14.09
N PRO A 19 5.30 9.39 -14.55
CA PRO A 19 5.59 10.63 -15.25
C PRO A 19 6.41 11.57 -14.35
N PRO A 20 7.22 12.47 -14.94
CA PRO A 20 7.99 13.42 -14.16
C PRO A 20 7.04 14.28 -13.30
N PRO A 21 7.40 14.56 -12.04
CA PRO A 21 6.53 15.30 -11.15
C PRO A 21 6.38 16.75 -11.61
N VAL A 22 5.17 17.28 -11.53
CA VAL A 22 4.90 18.71 -11.76
C VAL A 22 5.56 19.51 -10.66
N LYS A 23 6.47 20.42 -11.04
CA LYS A 23 7.20 21.27 -10.09
C LYS A 23 6.44 22.58 -9.85
N ARG A 24 6.60 23.17 -8.66
CA ARG A 24 5.99 24.46 -8.32
C ARG A 24 6.23 25.54 -9.37
N ARG A 25 7.46 25.62 -9.90
CA ARG A 25 7.85 26.60 -10.93
C ARG A 25 7.11 26.47 -12.26
N THR A 26 6.60 25.27 -12.59
CA THR A 26 5.91 25.00 -13.85
C THR A 26 4.39 24.90 -13.70
N ALA A 27 3.87 24.91 -12.46
CA ALA A 27 2.45 24.70 -12.18
C ALA A 27 1.58 25.95 -12.34
N GLY A 28 2.16 27.12 -12.65
CA GLY A 28 1.44 28.41 -12.64
C GLY A 28 0.31 28.53 -13.66
N HIS A 29 0.30 27.70 -14.71
CA HIS A 29 -0.76 27.66 -15.73
C HIS A 29 -1.93 26.73 -15.36
N LEU A 30 -1.80 25.94 -14.29
CA LEU A 30 -2.80 24.96 -13.88
C LEU A 30 -3.82 25.59 -12.94
N GLN A 31 -5.10 25.26 -13.13
CA GLN A 31 -6.14 25.55 -12.16
C GLN A 31 -6.11 24.49 -11.07
N LEU A 32 -5.57 24.85 -9.90
CA LEU A 32 -5.38 23.94 -8.77
C LEU A 32 -6.40 24.22 -7.66
N PRO A 33 -6.89 23.17 -6.95
CA PRO A 33 -7.67 23.34 -5.73
C PRO A 33 -6.95 24.21 -4.70
N ARG A 34 -7.71 24.85 -3.81
CA ARG A 34 -7.12 25.63 -2.70
C ARG A 34 -6.26 24.74 -1.80
N GLY A 35 -5.27 25.32 -1.14
CA GLY A 35 -4.40 24.55 -0.27
C GLY A 35 -3.31 25.38 0.39
N PRO A 36 -2.51 24.75 1.26
CA PRO A 36 -1.56 25.45 2.11
C PRO A 36 -0.48 26.15 1.30
N ARG A 37 -0.28 27.43 1.62
CA ARG A 37 0.79 28.28 1.09
C ARG A 37 1.71 28.68 2.25
N PRO A 38 2.62 27.78 2.69
CA PRO A 38 3.48 28.05 3.84
C PRO A 38 4.44 29.21 3.51
N LEU A 39 4.63 30.14 4.46
CA LEU A 39 5.64 31.19 4.33
C LEU A 39 7.05 30.61 4.32
N ILE A 40 7.28 29.52 5.06
CA ILE A 40 8.56 28.82 5.15
C ILE A 40 8.48 27.52 4.32
N PRO A 41 9.16 27.42 3.17
CA PRO A 41 8.99 26.31 2.23
C PRO A 41 9.16 24.89 2.82
N PRO A 42 10.18 24.58 3.66
CA PRO A 42 10.32 23.23 4.21
C PRO A 42 9.32 22.90 5.33
N ALA A 43 8.63 23.89 5.92
CA ALA A 43 7.77 23.67 7.07
C ALA A 43 6.63 22.69 6.77
N LEU A 44 6.09 22.71 5.54
CA LEU A 44 5.03 21.79 5.13
C LEU A 44 5.52 20.36 5.00
N LEU A 45 6.74 20.17 4.48
CA LEU A 45 7.37 18.85 4.38
C LEU A 45 7.63 18.27 5.78
N LEU A 46 8.12 19.08 6.71
CA LEU A 46 8.35 18.66 8.09
C LEU A 46 7.04 18.27 8.80
N LYS A 47 5.97 19.05 8.61
CA LYS A 47 4.63 18.70 9.12
C LYS A 47 4.16 17.36 8.56
N PHE A 48 4.28 17.18 7.24
CA PHE A 48 3.90 15.93 6.58
C PHE A 48 4.70 14.72 7.10
N GLN A 49 6.01 14.86 7.28
CA GLN A 49 6.88 13.78 7.75
C GLN A 49 6.68 13.44 9.23
N ARG A 50 6.40 14.45 10.06
CA ARG A 50 6.18 14.26 11.51
C ARG A 50 4.89 13.50 11.80
N ASP A 51 3.81 13.85 11.12
CA ASP A 51 2.50 13.24 11.30
C ASP A 51 1.67 13.35 10.01
N THR A 52 1.85 12.36 9.12
CA THR A 52 1.14 12.32 7.85
C THR A 52 -0.39 12.21 8.03
N PRO A 53 -0.92 11.35 8.93
CA PRO A 53 -2.37 11.30 9.18
C PRO A 53 -2.96 12.64 9.62
N ALA A 54 -2.40 13.27 10.65
CA ALA A 54 -2.91 14.55 11.14
C ALA A 54 -2.80 15.65 10.09
N PHE A 55 -1.74 15.65 9.29
CA PHE A 55 -1.57 16.56 8.16
C PHE A 55 -2.71 16.41 7.13
N LEU A 56 -3.01 15.17 6.70
CA LEU A 56 -4.05 14.92 5.71
C LEU A 56 -5.45 15.24 6.25
N LEU A 57 -5.72 14.93 7.52
CA LEU A 57 -6.98 15.29 8.18
C LEU A 57 -7.14 16.81 8.25
N ASN A 58 -6.10 17.54 8.65
CA ASN A 58 -6.13 19.00 8.68
C ASN A 58 -6.37 19.62 7.30
N LEU A 59 -5.81 19.04 6.23
CA LEU A 59 -6.08 19.49 4.87
C LEU A 59 -7.56 19.33 4.50
N ARG A 60 -8.16 18.18 4.79
CA ARG A 60 -9.59 17.94 4.58
C ARG A 60 -10.43 18.95 5.36
N ASP A 61 -10.16 19.11 6.65
CA ASP A 61 -10.99 19.93 7.53
C ASP A 61 -10.88 21.43 7.17
N THR A 62 -9.76 21.86 6.58
CA THR A 62 -9.52 23.26 6.20
C THR A 62 -9.95 23.59 4.78
N TYR A 63 -9.75 22.68 3.82
CA TYR A 63 -9.95 22.94 2.38
C TYR A 63 -11.11 22.16 1.76
N GLY A 64 -11.73 21.26 2.52
CA GLY A 64 -12.86 20.43 2.09
C GLY A 64 -12.42 19.23 1.25
N ASP A 65 -13.17 18.97 0.19
CA ASP A 65 -13.09 17.73 -0.60
C ASP A 65 -11.78 17.54 -1.38
N SER A 66 -11.04 18.61 -1.64
CA SER A 66 -9.76 18.53 -2.32
C SER A 66 -8.80 19.63 -1.88
N SER A 67 -7.50 19.34 -1.91
CA SER A 67 -6.48 20.34 -1.65
C SER A 67 -5.24 20.11 -2.52
N SER A 68 -4.65 21.20 -3.02
CA SER A 68 -3.34 21.16 -3.68
C SER A 68 -2.24 21.64 -2.73
N PHE A 69 -1.12 20.93 -2.72
CA PHE A 69 0.03 21.31 -1.91
C PHE A 69 1.33 20.86 -2.55
N PHE A 70 2.45 21.41 -2.07
CA PHE A 70 3.77 21.08 -2.61
C PHE A 70 4.68 20.54 -1.53
N LEU A 71 5.23 19.35 -1.72
CA LEU A 71 6.24 18.74 -0.86
C LEU A 71 7.55 18.63 -1.64
N ALA A 72 8.65 19.14 -1.07
CA ALA A 72 9.95 19.20 -1.75
C ALA A 72 9.87 19.79 -3.20
N GLY A 73 8.96 20.75 -3.41
CA GLY A 73 8.74 21.41 -4.70
C GLY A 73 7.91 20.62 -5.73
N GLN A 74 7.45 19.41 -5.39
CA GLN A 74 6.59 18.57 -6.23
C GLN A 74 5.12 18.77 -5.85
N LEU A 75 4.23 18.85 -6.85
CA LEU A 75 2.79 19.00 -6.66
C LEU A 75 2.15 17.69 -6.17
N PHE A 76 1.29 17.81 -5.16
CA PHE A 76 0.40 16.76 -4.67
C PHE A 76 -1.03 17.30 -4.63
N ILE A 77 -1.99 16.43 -4.93
CA ILE A 77 -3.42 16.72 -4.82
C ILE A 77 -4.00 15.70 -3.85
N GLY A 78 -4.52 16.20 -2.73
CA GLY A 78 -5.32 15.41 -1.80
C GLY A 78 -6.78 15.40 -2.25
N LEU A 79 -7.39 14.23 -2.29
CA LEU A 79 -8.80 14.01 -2.61
C LEU A 79 -9.45 13.32 -1.41
N PHE A 80 -10.48 13.93 -0.85
CA PHE A 80 -11.09 13.52 0.41
C PHE A 80 -12.57 13.15 0.27
N SER A 81 -13.23 13.51 -0.83
CA SER A 81 -14.61 13.08 -1.07
C SER A 81 -14.69 11.66 -1.66
N PRO A 82 -15.72 10.86 -1.30
CA PRO A 82 -15.91 9.53 -1.86
C PRO A 82 -15.99 9.52 -3.39
N ALA A 83 -16.63 10.52 -4.00
CA ALA A 83 -16.76 10.64 -5.44
C ALA A 83 -15.39 10.85 -6.14
N MET A 84 -14.53 11.72 -5.60
CA MET A 84 -13.20 11.95 -6.16
C MET A 84 -12.27 10.76 -5.96
N VAL A 85 -12.36 10.09 -4.81
CA VAL A 85 -11.60 8.85 -4.57
C VAL A 85 -12.04 7.76 -5.54
N TYR A 86 -13.35 7.59 -5.75
CA TYR A 86 -13.89 6.66 -6.74
C TYR A 86 -13.39 6.97 -8.16
N GLU A 87 -13.38 8.25 -8.54
CA GLU A 87 -12.93 8.69 -9.86
C GLU A 87 -11.48 8.23 -10.12
N VAL A 88 -10.56 8.48 -9.18
CA VAL A 88 -9.14 8.15 -9.36
C VAL A 88 -8.85 6.66 -9.19
N THR A 89 -9.52 5.99 -8.26
CA THR A 89 -9.19 4.60 -7.90
C THR A 89 -9.95 3.56 -8.71
N ILE A 90 -11.06 3.94 -9.35
CA ILE A 90 -11.94 3.03 -10.10
C ILE A 90 -12.22 3.59 -11.49
N ALA A 91 -12.93 4.71 -11.61
CA ALA A 91 -13.47 5.16 -12.91
C ALA A 91 -12.38 5.50 -13.94
N GLN A 92 -11.30 6.11 -13.48
CA GLN A 92 -10.17 6.59 -14.29
C GLN A 92 -8.87 5.90 -13.91
N GLN A 93 -8.90 4.72 -13.29
CA GLN A 93 -7.70 4.03 -12.80
C GLN A 93 -6.63 3.79 -13.88
N SER A 94 -7.01 3.68 -15.15
CA SER A 94 -6.08 3.56 -16.29
C SER A 94 -5.32 4.85 -16.63
N SER A 95 -5.83 6.00 -16.18
CA SER A 95 -5.23 7.34 -16.35
C SER A 95 -4.19 7.64 -15.27
N PHE A 96 -4.06 6.78 -14.27
CA PHE A 96 -3.12 6.92 -13.15
C PHE A 96 -2.14 5.75 -13.09
N VAL A 97 -0.96 6.02 -12.56
CA VAL A 97 0.05 5.02 -12.21
C VAL A 97 0.36 5.11 -10.73
N LYS A 98 0.87 4.03 -10.14
CA LYS A 98 1.30 4.02 -8.75
C LYS A 98 2.40 5.07 -8.55
N GLY A 99 2.25 5.85 -7.49
CA GLY A 99 3.09 7.01 -7.24
C GLY A 99 4.53 6.68 -6.86
N VAL A 100 5.30 7.73 -6.55
CA VAL A 100 6.74 7.67 -6.24
C VAL A 100 7.12 6.69 -5.12
N GLY A 101 6.21 6.39 -4.19
CA GLY A 101 6.42 5.37 -3.16
C GLY A 101 6.64 3.99 -3.76
N PHE A 102 5.85 3.61 -4.76
CA PHE A 102 5.98 2.33 -5.46
C PHE A 102 7.23 2.27 -6.34
N ALA A 103 7.64 3.39 -6.95
CA ALA A 103 8.90 3.46 -7.68
C ALA A 103 10.12 3.24 -6.76
N ARG A 104 10.06 3.70 -5.50
CA ARG A 104 11.09 3.39 -4.49
C ARG A 104 11.03 1.93 -4.05
N MET A 105 9.83 1.42 -3.74
CA MET A 105 9.64 0.01 -3.35
C MET A 105 10.14 -0.95 -4.43
N ARG A 106 9.98 -0.62 -5.71
CA ARG A 106 10.49 -1.42 -6.84
C ARG A 106 12.01 -1.66 -6.77
N LYS A 107 12.79 -0.73 -6.19
CA LYS A 107 14.24 -0.92 -6.02
C LYS A 107 14.60 -1.98 -4.97
N VAL A 108 13.69 -2.23 -4.02
CA VAL A 108 13.91 -3.17 -2.91
C VAL A 108 13.20 -4.50 -3.18
N LEU A 109 11.94 -4.44 -3.61
CA LEU A 109 11.07 -5.59 -3.80
C LEU A 109 11.10 -6.15 -5.24
N GLY A 110 11.79 -5.48 -6.15
CA GLY A 110 11.82 -5.84 -7.57
C GLY A 110 10.48 -5.65 -8.27
N GLU A 111 10.30 -6.41 -9.35
CA GLU A 111 9.12 -6.38 -10.23
C GLU A 111 8.17 -7.53 -9.89
N GLY A 112 7.09 -7.21 -9.19
CA GLY A 112 6.15 -8.18 -8.67
C GLY A 112 4.73 -7.64 -8.66
N LEU A 113 3.81 -8.38 -8.04
CA LEU A 113 2.40 -7.98 -7.94
C LEU A 113 2.23 -6.55 -7.40
N LEU A 114 2.94 -6.21 -6.33
CA LEU A 114 2.83 -4.89 -5.71
C LEU A 114 3.32 -3.76 -6.62
N THR A 115 4.43 -3.98 -7.33
CA THR A 115 5.20 -2.93 -8.00
C THR A 115 4.90 -2.80 -9.49
N ASN A 116 4.25 -3.78 -10.13
CA ASN A 116 3.90 -3.71 -11.56
C ASN A 116 2.61 -2.91 -11.80
N GLU A 117 2.50 -2.33 -12.99
CA GLU A 117 1.29 -1.67 -13.50
C GLU A 117 0.50 -2.60 -14.44
N GLU A 118 -0.66 -2.14 -14.89
CA GLU A 118 -1.42 -2.74 -16.01
C GLU A 118 -0.54 -2.92 -17.26
N PRO A 119 -0.69 -4.02 -18.04
CA PRO A 119 -1.59 -5.16 -17.81
C PRO A 119 -0.99 -6.27 -16.91
N ILE A 120 0.28 -6.13 -16.51
CA ILE A 120 1.04 -7.18 -15.80
C ILE A 120 0.51 -7.37 -14.39
N HIS A 121 0.15 -6.27 -13.72
CA HIS A 121 -0.51 -6.28 -12.42
C HIS A 121 -1.72 -7.21 -12.41
N MET A 122 -2.62 -7.08 -13.39
CA MET A 122 -3.83 -7.90 -13.47
C MET A 122 -3.53 -9.37 -13.68
N ARG A 123 -2.52 -9.68 -14.50
CA ARG A 123 -2.06 -11.05 -14.70
C ARG A 123 -1.51 -11.64 -13.40
N HIS A 124 -0.61 -10.92 -12.72
CA HIS A 124 -0.06 -11.34 -11.43
C HIS A 124 -1.16 -11.52 -10.38
N ARG A 125 -2.14 -10.61 -10.35
CA ARG A 125 -3.27 -10.68 -9.42
C ARG A 125 -4.10 -11.94 -9.66
N ARG A 126 -4.41 -12.26 -10.92
CA ARG A 126 -5.14 -13.49 -11.28
C ARG A 126 -4.39 -14.75 -10.89
N MET A 127 -3.07 -14.78 -11.04
CA MET A 127 -2.23 -15.90 -10.59
C MET A 127 -2.28 -16.10 -9.07
N MET A 128 -2.33 -14.98 -8.32
CA MET A 128 -2.36 -15.01 -6.86
C MET A 128 -3.75 -15.18 -6.26
N GLN A 129 -4.84 -15.08 -7.03
CA GLN A 129 -6.21 -15.19 -6.51
C GLN A 129 -6.60 -16.57 -5.93
N PRO A 130 -6.18 -17.73 -6.46
CA PRO A 130 -6.71 -19.03 -6.01
C PRO A 130 -6.58 -19.32 -4.50
N PRO A 131 -5.47 -19.00 -3.81
CA PRO A 131 -5.38 -19.12 -2.35
C PRO A 131 -6.39 -18.28 -1.57
N PHE A 132 -6.97 -17.23 -2.17
CA PHE A 132 -7.95 -16.34 -1.53
C PHE A 132 -9.42 -16.72 -1.81
N GLN A 133 -9.67 -17.91 -2.38
CA GLN A 133 -11.03 -18.41 -2.56
C GLN A 133 -11.66 -18.82 -1.23
N LYS A 134 -12.99 -18.66 -1.10
CA LYS A 134 -13.73 -18.92 0.15
C LYS A 134 -13.39 -20.26 0.81
N SER A 135 -13.33 -21.34 0.03
CA SER A 135 -13.00 -22.69 0.55
C SER A 135 -11.60 -22.81 1.16
N ARG A 136 -10.65 -21.95 0.77
CA ARG A 136 -9.32 -21.86 1.39
C ARG A 136 -9.34 -20.98 2.65
N LEU A 137 -10.14 -19.92 2.64
CA LEU A 137 -10.26 -18.99 3.76
C LEU A 137 -10.80 -19.67 5.02
N ASP A 138 -11.73 -20.63 4.89
CA ASP A 138 -12.27 -21.38 6.04
C ASP A 138 -11.15 -22.11 6.80
N GLY A 139 -10.21 -22.74 6.08
CA GLY A 139 -9.04 -23.38 6.69
C GLY A 139 -8.07 -22.38 7.31
N TYR A 140 -7.88 -21.22 6.69
CA TYR A 140 -7.04 -20.16 7.26
C TYR A 140 -7.63 -19.60 8.56
N ALA A 141 -8.96 -19.45 8.65
CA ALA A 141 -9.61 -18.97 9.87
C ALA A 141 -9.38 -19.92 11.06
N ILE A 142 -9.47 -21.23 10.83
CA ILE A 142 -9.16 -22.25 11.86
C ILE A 142 -7.70 -22.11 12.30
N LEU A 143 -6.75 -22.13 11.36
CA LEU A 143 -5.32 -22.00 11.65
C LEU A 143 -4.99 -20.70 12.41
N MET A 144 -5.56 -19.56 11.99
CA MET A 144 -5.39 -18.28 12.67
C MET A 144 -5.91 -18.33 14.10
N THR A 145 -7.07 -18.96 14.31
CA THR A 145 -7.68 -19.10 15.64
C THR A 145 -6.84 -20.00 16.54
N ASP A 146 -6.32 -21.10 16.02
CA ASP A 146 -5.47 -22.04 16.76
C ASP A 146 -4.15 -21.36 17.18
N LEU A 147 -3.48 -20.69 16.25
CA LEU A 147 -2.23 -19.95 16.53
C LEU A 147 -2.47 -18.81 17.54
N THR A 148 -3.60 -18.10 17.42
CA THR A 148 -3.95 -17.02 18.35
C THR A 148 -4.24 -17.58 19.74
N THR A 149 -5.01 -18.65 19.84
CA THR A 149 -5.36 -19.30 21.11
C THR A 149 -4.13 -19.87 21.79
N SER A 150 -3.24 -20.52 21.04
CA SER A 150 -1.96 -21.02 21.56
C SER A 150 -1.08 -19.89 22.08
N GLN A 151 -0.99 -18.77 21.35
CA GLN A 151 -0.18 -17.64 21.79
C GLN A 151 -0.73 -16.98 23.06
N ILE A 152 -2.04 -16.79 23.15
CA ILE A 152 -2.69 -16.21 24.35
C ILE A 152 -2.61 -17.17 25.53
N GLY A 153 -2.80 -18.48 25.31
CA GLY A 153 -2.71 -19.49 26.36
C GLY A 153 -1.29 -19.70 26.92
N ALA A 154 -0.27 -19.18 26.25
CA ALA A 154 1.11 -19.15 26.74
C ALA A 154 1.42 -17.95 27.64
N TRP A 155 0.50 -16.97 27.73
CA TRP A 155 0.67 -15.83 28.63
C TRP A 155 0.32 -16.22 30.06
N GLY A 156 1.09 -15.71 31.01
CA GLY A 156 0.79 -15.87 32.43
C GLY A 156 -0.39 -15.00 32.87
N ASP A 157 -1.03 -15.40 33.96
CA ASP A 157 -2.01 -14.55 34.63
C ASP A 157 -1.36 -13.22 35.05
N ASP A 158 -2.07 -12.11 34.81
CA ASP A 158 -1.61 -10.73 35.04
C ASP A 158 -0.30 -10.32 34.32
N GLU A 159 0.11 -11.07 33.29
CA GLU A 159 1.29 -10.73 32.50
C GLU A 159 1.08 -9.45 31.67
N VAL A 160 2.02 -8.51 31.77
CA VAL A 160 2.04 -7.31 30.93
C VAL A 160 2.78 -7.62 29.63
N VAL A 161 2.02 -7.72 28.53
CA VAL A 161 2.56 -8.04 27.21
C VAL A 161 2.70 -6.81 26.33
N LEU A 162 3.83 -6.68 25.63
CA LEU A 162 3.99 -5.72 24.55
C LEU A 162 3.21 -6.18 23.31
N LEU A 163 2.02 -5.60 23.10
CA LEU A 163 1.10 -6.06 22.06
C LEU A 163 1.66 -5.94 20.64
N ALA A 164 2.37 -4.86 20.30
CA ALA A 164 2.87 -4.67 18.93
C ALA A 164 3.87 -5.76 18.49
N PRO A 165 4.94 -6.07 19.27
CA PRO A 165 5.79 -7.22 18.99
C PRO A 165 5.05 -8.56 18.96
N ALA A 166 4.10 -8.76 19.89
CA ALA A 166 3.31 -10.00 19.95
C ALA A 166 2.43 -10.20 18.70
N MET A 167 1.81 -9.12 18.21
CA MET A 167 1.00 -9.13 16.99
C MET A 167 1.87 -9.33 15.74
N MET A 168 3.06 -8.73 15.68
CA MET A 168 4.02 -8.98 14.59
C MET A 168 4.41 -10.45 14.51
N ARG A 169 4.77 -11.05 15.65
CA ARG A 169 5.13 -12.47 15.74
C ARG A 169 3.98 -13.36 15.31
N LEU A 170 2.78 -13.15 15.85
CA LEU A 170 1.58 -13.91 15.49
C LEU A 170 1.27 -13.81 14.00
N THR A 171 1.32 -12.60 13.43
CA THR A 171 1.07 -12.37 12.00
C THR A 171 2.09 -13.09 11.14
N LEU A 172 3.37 -13.09 11.54
CA LEU A 172 4.42 -13.80 10.82
C LEU A 172 4.21 -15.32 10.87
N SER A 173 3.87 -15.89 12.03
CA SER A 173 3.52 -17.31 12.16
C SER A 173 2.34 -17.69 11.26
N ILE A 174 1.26 -16.91 11.32
CA ILE A 174 0.07 -17.12 10.47
C ILE A 174 0.45 -17.10 9.00
N VAL A 175 1.15 -16.07 8.53
CA VAL A 175 1.53 -15.95 7.12
C VAL A 175 2.46 -17.08 6.69
N SER A 176 3.35 -17.53 7.58
CA SER A 176 4.32 -18.58 7.28
C SER A 176 3.64 -19.94 7.14
N GLU A 177 2.72 -20.26 8.04
CA GLU A 177 1.95 -21.50 7.99
C GLU A 177 0.96 -21.49 6.82
N THR A 178 0.25 -20.39 6.59
CA THR A 178 -0.74 -20.30 5.50
C THR A 178 -0.12 -20.36 4.10
N LEU A 179 1.06 -19.76 3.89
CA LEU A 179 1.68 -19.67 2.57
C LEU A 179 2.71 -20.77 2.29
N PHE A 180 3.43 -21.23 3.31
CA PHE A 180 4.55 -22.16 3.14
C PHE A 180 4.34 -23.51 3.84
N GLY A 181 3.34 -23.62 4.73
CA GLY A 181 3.15 -24.82 5.56
C GLY A 181 4.33 -25.07 6.50
N THR A 182 5.01 -24.00 6.93
CA THR A 182 6.17 -24.06 7.80
C THR A 182 6.02 -23.09 8.97
N ASP A 183 6.36 -23.55 10.17
CA ASP A 183 6.50 -22.73 11.35
C ASP A 183 7.80 -21.90 11.26
N ALA A 184 7.69 -20.63 10.86
CA ALA A 184 8.86 -19.76 10.66
C ALA A 184 9.60 -19.40 11.95
N LEU A 185 9.09 -19.77 13.12
CA LEU A 185 9.71 -19.49 14.42
C LEU A 185 10.48 -20.69 15.01
N ARG A 186 10.67 -21.78 14.25
CA ARG A 186 11.46 -22.95 14.67
C ARG A 186 12.95 -22.88 14.34
N PHE A 187 13.53 -21.69 14.22
CA PHE A 187 14.98 -21.49 14.05
C PHE A 187 15.58 -20.77 15.24
#